data_AF-H3B3E9-F1
#
_entry.id   AF-H3B3E9-F1
#
_cell.length_a   1.000
_cell.length_b   1.000
_cell.length_c   1.000
_cell.angle_alpha   90.00
_cell.angle_beta   90.00
_cell.angle_gamma   90.00
#
_symmetry.space_group_name_H-M   'P 1'
#
loop_
_entity.id
_entity.type
_entity.pdbx_description
1 polymer ?
#
loop_
_entity_poly.entity_id
_entity_poly.type
_entity_poly.pdbx_seq_one_letter_code
_entity_poly.pdbx_strand_id
1 'polypeptide(L)'
;LLRRRTKSLPNTPTQAAAAAGILHALSQSYKKKVKFADSLGFDLASVKHYSAAEEPHIPPKVLSRLQSFPPCSLDQLGDRLSALSLQSLAPGFAQPGEADSFLERVRLHKVCLERIDTSHLDIRGLVRVWDVSYKKEVTIRYTFNNWLSFIDTPARYIPRSERDAQTDQFAFTLCIPPFIEKGSSVHFAICFRTEKDEFWDNNNGQNYTVRHQGPPMELPQRLNFSWCWFA
;
A
#
# COMPACT_ATOMS: atom_id res chain seq x y z
N LEU A 1 9.06 -16.06 55.06
CA LEU A 1 9.04 -17.55 55.15
C LEU A 1 10.20 -18.11 54.31
N LEU A 2 11.22 -18.65 54.97
CA LEU A 2 12.43 -19.24 54.36
C LEU A 2 12.06 -20.49 53.54
N ARG A 3 12.44 -20.56 52.26
CA ARG A 3 12.22 -21.72 51.39
C ARG A 3 13.45 -22.65 51.47
N ARG A 4 13.32 -23.79 52.17
CA ARG A 4 14.33 -24.86 52.21
C ARG A 4 14.39 -25.55 50.83
N ARG A 5 15.58 -25.69 50.25
CA ARG A 5 15.81 -26.54 49.07
C ARG A 5 15.90 -28.01 49.52
N THR A 6 15.21 -28.90 48.82
CA THR A 6 15.28 -30.36 48.99
C THR A 6 16.56 -30.90 48.32
N LYS A 7 17.25 -31.82 49.00
CA LYS A 7 18.41 -32.56 48.46
C LYS A 7 17.91 -33.86 47.84
N SER A 8 18.31 -34.16 46.60
CA SER A 8 18.06 -35.46 45.96
C SER A 8 19.11 -36.50 46.38
N LEU A 9 18.69 -37.77 46.40
CA LEU A 9 19.54 -38.93 46.73
C LEU A 9 20.47 -39.30 45.56
N PRO A 10 21.66 -39.85 45.81
CA PRO A 10 22.58 -40.29 44.75
C PRO A 10 22.08 -41.56 44.06
N ASN A 11 22.02 -41.52 42.72
CA ASN A 11 21.64 -42.62 41.85
C ASN A 11 22.84 -43.56 41.66
N THR A 12 22.71 -44.85 41.95
CA THR A 12 23.80 -45.82 41.75
C THR A 12 23.82 -46.29 40.28
N PRO A 13 25.01 -46.50 39.69
CA PRO A 13 25.17 -46.70 38.24
C PRO A 13 24.47 -47.95 37.69
N THR A 14 24.17 -48.93 38.55
CA THR A 14 23.60 -50.23 38.14
C THR A 14 22.11 -50.13 37.78
N GLN A 15 21.35 -49.20 38.38
CA GLN A 15 19.92 -48.98 38.01
C GLN A 15 19.78 -48.12 36.75
N ALA A 16 20.74 -47.23 36.47
CA ALA A 16 20.71 -46.37 35.29
C ALA A 16 20.90 -47.14 33.97
N ALA A 17 21.70 -48.20 33.98
CA ALA A 17 21.99 -48.99 32.78
C ALA A 17 20.79 -49.83 32.30
N ALA A 18 20.03 -50.43 33.22
CA ALA A 18 18.82 -51.20 32.88
C ALA A 18 17.69 -50.30 32.34
N ALA A 19 17.51 -49.10 32.92
CA ALA A 19 16.54 -48.12 32.43
C ALA A 19 16.93 -47.53 31.06
N ALA A 20 18.23 -47.31 30.82
CA ALA A 20 18.73 -46.78 29.54
C ALA A 20 18.49 -47.75 28.36
N GLY A 21 18.62 -49.07 28.58
CA GLY A 21 18.36 -50.07 27.55
C GLY A 21 16.89 -50.10 27.09
N ILE A 22 15.94 -49.99 28.03
CA ILE A 22 14.50 -49.97 27.73
C ILE A 22 14.12 -48.65 27.03
N LEU A 23 14.65 -47.52 27.48
CA LEU A 23 14.37 -46.20 26.90
C LEU A 23 14.96 -46.04 25.49
N HIS A 24 16.09 -46.69 25.18
CA HIS A 24 16.70 -46.67 23.84
C HIS A 24 15.87 -47.47 22.84
N ALA A 25 15.33 -48.62 23.24
CA ALA A 25 14.46 -49.44 22.38
C ALA A 25 13.14 -48.74 22.02
N LEU A 26 12.51 -48.04 22.98
CA LEU A 26 11.28 -47.26 22.74
C LEU A 26 11.51 -45.97 21.94
N SER A 27 12.75 -45.46 21.92
CA SER A 27 13.12 -44.24 21.21
C SER A 27 13.26 -44.43 19.69
N GLN A 28 13.46 -45.67 19.21
CA GLN A 28 13.65 -45.93 17.78
C GLN A 28 12.35 -46.06 16.98
N SER A 29 11.19 -46.27 17.65
CA SER A 29 9.89 -46.39 16.96
C SER A 29 9.06 -45.11 16.91
N TYR A 30 9.50 -44.01 17.56
CA TYR A 30 8.77 -42.75 17.58
C TYR A 30 9.70 -41.55 17.35
N LYS A 31 9.45 -40.79 16.27
CA LYS A 31 10.10 -39.48 16.04
C LYS A 31 9.72 -38.54 17.18
N LYS A 32 10.68 -38.24 18.06
CA LYS A 32 10.48 -37.27 19.15
C LYS A 32 10.21 -35.88 18.55
N LYS A 33 9.08 -35.27 18.92
CA LYS A 33 8.71 -33.91 18.53
C LYS A 33 8.58 -33.04 19.78
N VAL A 34 9.24 -31.88 19.77
CA VAL A 34 9.07 -30.86 20.81
C VAL A 34 7.96 -29.93 20.36
N LYS A 35 7.04 -29.61 21.28
CA LYS A 35 6.06 -28.54 21.12
C LYS A 35 6.25 -27.54 22.25
N PHE A 36 6.07 -26.26 21.94
CA PHE A 36 6.10 -25.20 22.92
C PHE A 36 4.65 -24.89 23.31
N ALA A 37 4.38 -24.94 24.61
CA ALA A 37 3.08 -24.64 25.20
C ALA A 37 3.22 -23.59 26.31
N ASP A 38 2.13 -22.87 26.60
CA ASP A 38 2.05 -21.92 27.70
C ASP A 38 2.04 -22.62 29.08
N SER A 39 1.99 -21.84 30.17
CA SER A 39 1.96 -22.37 31.54
C SER A 39 0.73 -23.22 31.87
N LEU A 40 -0.29 -23.23 31.00
CA LEU A 40 -1.50 -24.03 31.11
C LEU A 40 -1.50 -25.24 30.16
N GLY A 41 -0.46 -25.39 29.31
CA GLY A 41 -0.30 -26.50 28.39
C GLY A 41 -0.94 -26.29 27.01
N PHE A 42 -1.36 -25.07 26.66
CA PHE A 42 -1.90 -24.76 25.34
C PHE A 42 -0.80 -24.31 24.36
N ASP A 43 -0.97 -24.60 23.07
CA ASP A 43 -0.02 -24.19 22.03
C ASP A 43 0.15 -22.66 22.02
N LEU A 44 1.40 -22.17 22.01
CA LEU A 44 1.74 -20.73 22.05
C LEU A 44 1.29 -19.93 20.81
N ALA A 45 0.90 -20.61 19.72
CA ALA A 45 0.50 -19.97 18.48
C ALA A 45 -0.83 -20.55 18.00
N SER A 46 -1.78 -19.67 17.71
CA SER A 46 -3.01 -20.01 17.01
C SER A 46 -2.87 -19.59 15.55
N VAL A 47 -2.94 -20.55 14.63
CA VAL A 47 -2.95 -20.29 13.19
C VAL A 47 -4.40 -20.28 12.72
N LYS A 48 -4.89 -19.12 12.31
CA LYS A 48 -6.20 -18.98 11.67
C LYS A 48 -6.01 -18.79 10.17
N HIS A 49 -6.55 -19.72 9.39
CA HIS A 49 -6.58 -19.61 7.94
C HIS A 49 -7.82 -18.83 7.52
N TYR A 50 -7.63 -17.78 6.72
CA TYR A 50 -8.72 -16.97 6.18
C TYR A 50 -8.93 -17.29 4.71
N SER A 51 -10.18 -17.45 4.30
CA SER A 51 -10.57 -17.59 2.89
C SER A 51 -11.07 -16.26 2.34
N ALA A 52 -10.77 -15.95 1.08
CA ALA A 52 -11.31 -14.76 0.40
C ALA A 52 -12.83 -14.79 0.22
N ALA A 53 -13.46 -15.97 0.37
CA ALA A 53 -14.92 -16.14 0.31
C ALA A 53 -15.59 -16.08 1.70
N GLU A 54 -14.82 -15.97 2.78
CA GLU A 54 -15.35 -15.89 4.15
C GLU A 54 -15.63 -14.42 4.51
N GLU A 55 -16.87 -14.13 4.92
CA GLU A 55 -17.27 -12.79 5.39
C GLU A 55 -16.42 -12.41 6.63
N PRO A 56 -15.74 -11.25 6.65
CA PRO A 56 -14.88 -10.88 7.76
C PRO A 56 -15.69 -10.64 9.03
N HIS A 57 -15.61 -11.58 9.97
CA HIS A 57 -16.28 -11.43 11.26
C HIS A 57 -15.53 -10.43 12.16
N ILE A 58 -16.04 -9.22 12.26
CA ILE A 58 -15.47 -8.14 13.07
C ILE A 58 -15.74 -8.42 14.56
N PRO A 59 -14.70 -8.54 15.42
CA PRO A 59 -14.91 -8.73 16.85
C PRO A 59 -15.68 -7.55 17.48
N PRO A 60 -16.65 -7.79 18.39
CA PRO A 60 -17.45 -6.73 19.01
C PRO A 60 -16.64 -5.62 19.71
N LYS A 61 -15.42 -5.95 20.18
CA LYS A 61 -14.48 -4.98 20.75
C LYS A 61 -14.01 -3.90 19.76
N VAL A 62 -14.03 -4.19 18.46
CA VAL A 62 -13.73 -3.22 17.41
C VAL A 62 -14.89 -2.23 17.27
N LEU A 63 -16.13 -2.73 17.33
CA LEU A 63 -17.33 -1.90 17.29
C LEU A 63 -17.45 -1.00 18.52
N SER A 64 -17.13 -1.52 19.71
CA SER A 64 -17.14 -0.71 20.93
C SER A 64 -16.04 0.35 20.95
N ARG A 65 -14.89 0.11 20.30
CA ARG A 65 -13.86 1.15 20.06
C ARG A 65 -14.33 2.21 19.07
N LEU A 66 -14.97 1.81 17.96
CA LEU A 66 -15.56 2.76 17.00
C LEU A 66 -16.59 3.68 17.66
N GLN A 67 -17.36 3.15 18.61
CA GLN A 67 -18.38 3.90 19.37
C GLN A 67 -17.80 4.72 20.53
N SER A 68 -16.60 4.41 21.02
CA SER A 68 -15.97 5.12 22.14
C SER A 68 -15.00 6.22 21.70
N PHE A 69 -14.65 6.29 20.42
CA PHE A 69 -14.17 7.55 19.85
C PHE A 69 -15.32 8.56 19.94
N PRO A 70 -15.06 9.81 20.41
CA PRO A 70 -16.11 10.82 20.40
C PRO A 70 -16.65 10.88 18.97
N PRO A 71 -17.99 10.91 18.78
CA PRO A 71 -18.53 11.11 17.46
C PRO A 71 -18.02 12.48 17.03
N CYS A 72 -17.00 12.52 16.16
CA CYS A 72 -16.77 13.71 15.37
C CYS A 72 -18.12 13.94 14.70
N SER A 73 -18.79 15.03 15.05
CA SER A 73 -20.06 15.35 14.43
C SER A 73 -19.86 15.29 12.92
N LEU A 74 -20.86 14.83 12.18
CA LEU A 74 -20.78 14.80 10.72
C LEU A 74 -20.39 16.20 10.18
N ASP A 75 -20.75 17.25 10.92
CA ASP A 75 -20.32 18.63 10.73
C ASP A 75 -18.82 18.86 10.94
N GLN A 76 -18.18 18.29 11.96
CA GLN A 76 -16.72 18.35 12.16
C GLN A 76 -15.94 17.50 11.15
N LEU A 77 -16.49 16.37 10.69
CA LEU A 77 -15.90 15.63 9.58
C LEU A 77 -16.05 16.41 8.27
N GLY A 78 -17.21 17.05 8.07
CA GLY A 78 -17.46 18.00 7.00
C GLY A 78 -16.47 19.17 7.02
N ASP A 79 -16.17 19.71 8.21
CA ASP A 79 -15.19 20.80 8.39
C ASP A 79 -13.73 20.35 8.19
N ARG A 80 -13.40 19.10 8.53
CA ARG A 80 -12.08 18.52 8.24
C ARG A 80 -11.93 18.13 6.77
N LEU A 81 -12.99 17.67 6.12
CA LEU A 81 -13.04 17.41 4.68
C LEU A 81 -13.04 18.72 3.89
N SER A 82 -13.66 19.79 4.39
CA SER A 82 -13.59 21.13 3.82
C SER A 82 -12.23 21.79 4.05
N ALA A 83 -11.54 21.52 5.16
CA ALA A 83 -10.14 21.88 5.34
C ALA A 83 -9.19 21.12 4.39
N LEU A 84 -9.51 19.86 4.06
CA LEU A 84 -8.85 19.12 2.97
C LEU A 84 -9.22 19.66 1.58
N SER A 85 -10.41 20.26 1.43
CA SER A 85 -10.87 20.92 0.19
C SER A 85 -10.03 22.17 -0.17
N LEU A 86 -9.32 22.76 0.80
CA LEU A 86 -8.35 23.85 0.56
C LEU A 86 -6.96 23.35 0.10
N GLN A 87 -6.73 22.04 0.11
CA GLN A 87 -5.51 21.44 -0.42
C GLN A 87 -5.72 21.14 -1.90
N SER A 88 -5.23 22.02 -2.76
CA SER A 88 -5.31 21.86 -4.21
C SER A 88 -4.02 21.24 -4.72
N LEU A 89 -4.11 20.05 -5.32
CA LEU A 89 -3.04 19.58 -6.18
C LEU A 89 -3.12 20.35 -7.50
N ALA A 90 -2.02 20.98 -7.90
CA ALA A 90 -1.96 21.77 -9.13
C ALA A 90 -0.87 21.25 -10.09
N PRO A 91 -1.20 21.01 -11.37
CA PRO A 91 -0.21 20.64 -12.37
C PRO A 91 0.78 21.78 -12.62
N GLY A 92 2.07 21.45 -12.65
CA GLY A 92 3.16 22.38 -12.99
C GLY A 92 3.43 22.48 -14.49
N PHE A 93 2.47 22.07 -15.33
CA PHE A 93 2.60 21.98 -16.79
C PHE A 93 1.25 22.26 -17.46
N ALA A 94 1.27 22.71 -18.71
CA ALA A 94 0.08 22.84 -19.54
C ALA A 94 -0.42 21.47 -20.01
N GLN A 95 -1.74 21.29 -20.10
CA GLN A 95 -2.35 20.03 -20.54
C GLN A 95 -1.89 19.69 -21.97
N PRO A 96 -1.13 18.59 -22.20
CA PRO A 96 -0.51 18.40 -23.51
C PRO A 96 -1.52 18.12 -24.63
N GLY A 97 -2.71 17.60 -24.32
CA GLY A 97 -3.79 17.34 -25.25
C GLY A 97 -4.45 18.59 -25.85
N GLU A 98 -4.22 19.77 -25.26
CA GLU A 98 -4.71 21.05 -25.79
C GLU A 98 -3.74 21.68 -26.80
N ALA A 99 -2.52 21.14 -26.93
CA ALA A 99 -1.54 21.64 -27.90
C ALA A 99 -1.85 21.15 -29.31
N ASP A 100 -1.72 22.03 -30.32
CA ASP A 100 -1.94 21.69 -31.73
C ASP A 100 -0.99 20.57 -32.22
N SER A 101 0.22 20.49 -31.64
CA SER A 101 1.23 19.48 -31.97
C SER A 101 1.04 18.15 -31.21
N PHE A 102 -0.05 17.98 -30.47
CA PHE A 102 -0.26 16.81 -29.60
C PHE A 102 -0.25 15.49 -30.37
N LEU A 103 -1.04 15.39 -31.44
CA LEU A 103 -1.14 14.15 -32.22
C LEU A 103 0.18 13.79 -32.91
N GLU A 104 0.95 14.79 -33.34
CA GLU A 104 2.28 14.57 -33.90
C GLU A 104 3.26 14.05 -32.84
N ARG A 105 3.21 14.58 -31.62
CA ARG A 105 3.98 14.06 -30.48
C ARG A 105 3.62 12.62 -30.17
N VAL A 106 2.33 12.26 -30.14
CA VAL A 106 1.85 10.88 -29.95
C VAL A 106 2.36 9.97 -31.08
N ARG A 107 2.29 10.42 -32.34
CA ARG A 107 2.78 9.64 -33.49
C ARG A 107 4.28 9.37 -33.41
N LEU A 108 5.07 10.35 -32.99
CA LEU A 108 6.53 10.28 -32.91
C LEU A 108 6.98 9.43 -31.72
N HIS A 109 6.46 9.71 -30.52
CA HIS A 109 6.90 9.09 -29.27
C HIS A 109 6.08 7.86 -28.86
N LYS A 110 5.04 7.52 -29.62
CA LYS A 110 4.08 6.42 -29.40
C LYS A 110 3.19 6.53 -28.18
N VAL A 111 3.56 7.34 -27.20
CA VAL A 111 2.76 7.60 -26.00
C VAL A 111 2.89 9.07 -25.61
N CYS A 112 1.79 9.68 -25.18
CA CYS A 112 1.80 11.01 -24.60
C CYS A 112 0.70 11.13 -23.53
N LEU A 113 0.96 11.86 -22.46
CA LEU A 113 -0.11 12.33 -21.57
C LEU A 113 -1.06 13.25 -22.35
N GLU A 114 -2.36 12.99 -22.28
CA GLU A 114 -3.38 13.83 -22.91
C GLU A 114 -3.87 14.91 -21.94
N ARG A 115 -4.33 14.51 -20.76
CA ARG A 115 -4.73 15.45 -19.71
C ARG A 115 -4.67 14.84 -18.33
N ILE A 116 -4.65 15.68 -17.31
CA ILE A 116 -4.89 15.29 -15.91
C ILE A 116 -5.94 16.15 -15.23
N ASP A 117 -6.69 15.51 -14.34
CA ASP A 117 -7.63 16.11 -13.41
C ASP A 117 -7.13 15.82 -11.99
N THR A 118 -6.91 16.87 -11.20
CA THR A 118 -6.37 16.75 -9.85
C THR A 118 -7.46 16.89 -8.79
N SER A 119 -7.38 16.05 -7.76
CA SER A 119 -8.19 16.09 -6.54
C SER A 119 -7.28 16.37 -5.34
N HIS A 120 -7.82 16.32 -4.13
CA HIS A 120 -7.03 16.38 -2.89
C HIS A 120 -6.39 15.01 -2.54
N LEU A 121 -6.97 13.90 -3.01
CA LEU A 121 -6.52 12.53 -2.71
C LEU A 121 -5.97 11.78 -3.92
N ASP A 122 -6.19 12.29 -5.13
CA ASP A 122 -5.79 11.59 -6.35
C ASP A 122 -5.42 12.52 -7.49
N ILE A 123 -4.69 11.94 -8.44
CA ILE A 123 -4.45 12.51 -9.76
C ILE A 123 -5.04 11.52 -10.77
N ARG A 124 -6.06 11.94 -11.50
CA ARG A 124 -6.63 11.16 -12.59
C ARG A 124 -6.06 11.67 -13.90
N GLY A 125 -5.81 10.79 -14.85
CA GLY A 125 -5.28 11.22 -16.14
C GLY A 125 -5.70 10.34 -17.30
N LEU A 126 -5.59 10.93 -18.48
CA LEU A 126 -5.76 10.29 -19.77
C LEU A 126 -4.42 10.25 -20.49
N VAL A 127 -4.12 9.11 -21.08
CA VAL A 127 -2.94 8.86 -21.89
C VAL A 127 -3.40 8.48 -23.29
N ARG A 128 -2.74 9.06 -24.30
CA ARG A 128 -2.94 8.71 -25.68
C ARG A 128 -1.77 7.87 -26.19
N VAL A 129 -2.09 6.77 -26.85
CA VAL A 129 -1.12 5.81 -27.39
C VAL A 129 -1.34 5.64 -28.89
N TRP A 130 -0.25 5.62 -29.66
CA TRP A 130 -0.30 5.30 -31.08
C TRP A 130 -0.55 3.80 -31.28
N ASP A 131 -1.50 3.45 -32.15
CA ASP A 131 -1.86 2.05 -32.38
C ASP A 131 -0.77 1.33 -33.21
N VAL A 132 0.21 0.74 -32.52
CA VAL A 132 1.31 -0.04 -33.11
C VAL A 132 1.19 -1.56 -32.94
N SER A 133 0.31 -2.02 -32.04
CA SER A 133 0.19 -3.44 -31.64
C SER A 133 -1.15 -3.70 -30.96
N TYR A 134 -1.72 -4.89 -31.11
CA TYR A 134 -2.94 -5.27 -30.39
C TYR A 134 -2.71 -5.34 -28.86
N LYS A 135 -1.61 -5.95 -28.42
CA LYS A 135 -1.27 -6.05 -27.00
C LYS A 135 -0.53 -4.79 -26.56
N LYS A 136 -1.20 -4.03 -25.69
CA LYS A 136 -0.73 -2.75 -25.16
C LYS A 136 -0.81 -2.77 -23.63
N GLU A 137 0.32 -2.49 -22.98
CA GLU A 137 0.39 -2.29 -21.54
C GLU A 137 0.83 -0.85 -21.28
N VAL A 138 0.04 -0.09 -20.53
CA VAL A 138 0.39 1.27 -20.15
C VAL A 138 0.51 1.32 -18.64
N THR A 139 1.65 1.80 -18.15
CA THR A 139 1.94 1.92 -16.72
C THR A 139 2.42 3.33 -16.42
N ILE A 140 1.92 3.91 -15.33
CA ILE A 140 2.38 5.20 -14.83
C ILE A 140 3.31 4.92 -13.66
N ARG A 141 4.56 5.34 -13.81
CA ARG A 141 5.54 5.32 -12.74
C ARG A 141 5.57 6.67 -12.06
N TYR A 142 5.34 6.72 -10.76
CA TYR A 142 5.33 7.96 -10.00
C TYR A 142 6.10 7.86 -8.69
N THR A 143 6.53 9.02 -8.19
CA THR A 143 7.37 9.15 -7.01
C THR A 143 6.96 10.38 -6.19
N PHE A 144 7.22 10.29 -4.89
CA PHE A 144 7.04 11.38 -3.91
C PHE A 144 8.37 11.92 -3.38
N ASN A 145 9.50 11.32 -3.77
CA ASN A 145 10.80 11.56 -3.14
C ASN A 145 11.94 11.61 -4.16
N ASN A 146 11.76 12.38 -5.23
CA ASN A 146 12.78 12.62 -6.26
C ASN A 146 13.38 11.31 -6.83
N TRP A 147 12.53 10.32 -7.10
CA TRP A 147 12.89 9.02 -7.69
C TRP A 147 13.78 8.12 -6.81
N LEU A 148 13.94 8.41 -5.52
CA LEU A 148 14.57 7.49 -4.56
C LEU A 148 13.74 6.19 -4.41
N SER A 149 12.41 6.32 -4.49
CA SER A 149 11.48 5.20 -4.61
C SER A 149 10.38 5.56 -5.61
N PHE A 150 9.75 4.54 -6.19
CA PHE A 150 8.67 4.72 -7.14
C PHE A 150 7.57 3.69 -6.96
N ILE A 151 6.40 4.02 -7.48
CA ILE A 151 5.23 3.15 -7.53
C ILE A 151 4.79 3.08 -9.00
N ASP A 152 4.53 1.86 -9.46
CA ASP A 152 4.00 1.60 -10.80
C ASP A 152 2.48 1.35 -10.68
N THR A 153 1.69 2.07 -11.46
CA THR A 153 0.22 1.93 -11.51
C THR A 153 -0.24 1.69 -12.94
N PRO A 154 -0.97 0.59 -13.20
CA PRO A 154 -1.45 0.30 -14.54
C PRO A 154 -2.54 1.28 -14.97
N ALA A 155 -2.57 1.63 -16.25
CA ALA A 155 -3.66 2.36 -16.87
C ALA A 155 -4.63 1.38 -17.54
N ARG A 156 -5.93 1.70 -17.45
CA ARG A 156 -7.01 0.92 -18.06
C ARG A 156 -7.34 1.46 -19.45
N TYR A 157 -7.46 0.56 -20.42
CA TYR A 157 -7.92 0.91 -21.76
C TYR A 157 -9.35 1.48 -21.73
N ILE A 158 -9.59 2.54 -22.49
CA ILE A 158 -10.91 3.14 -22.71
C ILE A 158 -11.38 2.73 -24.10
N PRO A 159 -12.54 2.05 -24.22
CA PRO A 159 -13.11 1.69 -25.51
C PRO A 159 -13.29 2.92 -26.41
N ARG A 160 -12.86 2.78 -27.67
CA ARG A 160 -12.91 3.84 -28.67
C ARG A 160 -14.35 4.30 -28.93
N SER A 161 -14.52 5.61 -29.15
CA SER A 161 -15.61 6.10 -30.00
C SER A 161 -15.14 6.09 -31.46
N GLU A 162 -16.04 5.96 -32.44
CA GLU A 162 -15.74 5.69 -33.86
C GLU A 162 -14.81 6.71 -34.57
N ARG A 163 -14.37 7.78 -33.89
CA ARG A 163 -13.68 8.93 -34.50
C ARG A 163 -12.15 8.88 -34.54
N ASP A 164 -11.48 8.04 -33.75
CA ASP A 164 -10.03 8.19 -33.54
C ASP A 164 -9.17 7.04 -34.05
N ALA A 165 -9.39 6.57 -35.30
CA ALA A 165 -8.89 5.30 -35.87
C ALA A 165 -7.39 4.92 -35.67
N GLN A 166 -6.51 5.87 -35.34
CA GLN A 166 -5.06 5.69 -35.27
C GLN A 166 -4.47 5.66 -33.84
N THR A 167 -5.27 6.02 -32.84
CA THR A 167 -4.81 6.11 -31.44
C THR A 167 -5.77 5.46 -30.47
N ASP A 168 -5.23 4.92 -29.38
CA ASP A 168 -5.98 4.39 -28.25
C ASP A 168 -5.85 5.30 -27.03
N GLN A 169 -6.85 5.26 -26.16
CA GLN A 169 -6.89 6.05 -24.94
C GLN A 169 -6.87 5.14 -23.71
N PHE A 170 -6.09 5.54 -22.71
CA PHE A 170 -5.98 4.85 -21.43
C PHE A 170 -6.23 5.83 -20.28
N ALA A 171 -6.86 5.38 -19.21
CA ALA A 171 -7.05 6.16 -17.98
C ALA A 171 -6.27 5.58 -16.80
N PHE A 172 -5.76 6.44 -15.95
CA PHE A 172 -5.10 6.06 -14.71
C PHE A 172 -5.57 6.91 -13.54
N THR A 173 -5.30 6.42 -12.33
CA THR A 173 -5.51 7.14 -11.07
C THR A 173 -4.30 6.92 -10.18
N LEU A 174 -3.63 7.99 -9.76
CA LEU A 174 -2.54 7.94 -8.79
C LEU A 174 -3.10 8.35 -7.43
N CYS A 175 -2.95 7.47 -6.43
CA CYS A 175 -3.39 7.76 -5.07
C CYS A 175 -2.33 8.60 -4.36
N ILE A 176 -2.73 9.75 -3.82
CA ILE A 176 -1.85 10.65 -3.09
C ILE A 176 -2.09 10.44 -1.59
N PRO A 177 -1.02 10.15 -0.81
CA PRO A 177 -1.16 10.02 0.64
C PRO A 177 -1.69 11.31 1.28
N PRO A 178 -2.64 11.23 2.22
CA PRO A 178 -3.25 12.42 2.84
C PRO A 178 -2.28 13.22 3.72
N PHE A 179 -1.12 12.67 4.02
CA PHE A 179 -0.08 13.25 4.87
C PHE A 179 1.10 13.82 4.07
N ILE A 180 0.95 14.02 2.76
CA ILE A 180 2.02 14.62 1.97
C ILE A 180 2.31 16.05 2.46
N GLU A 181 3.58 16.35 2.69
CA GLU A 181 3.98 17.66 3.18
C GLU A 181 3.74 18.74 2.13
N LYS A 182 3.54 19.96 2.59
CA LYS A 182 3.31 21.12 1.73
C LYS A 182 4.54 21.43 0.90
N GLY A 183 4.33 21.85 -0.34
CA GLY A 183 5.43 22.06 -1.27
C GLY A 183 6.07 20.77 -1.77
N SER A 184 5.63 19.59 -1.28
CA SER A 184 5.97 18.33 -1.91
C SER A 184 5.41 18.30 -3.33
N SER A 185 6.13 17.56 -4.17
CA SER A 185 5.78 17.36 -5.56
C SER A 185 5.64 15.87 -5.84
N VAL A 186 4.62 15.53 -6.61
CA VAL A 186 4.47 14.21 -7.21
C VAL A 186 5.04 14.30 -8.62
N HIS A 187 6.02 13.46 -8.92
CA HIS A 187 6.56 13.34 -10.27
C HIS A 187 6.11 12.03 -10.87
N PHE A 188 5.74 12.04 -12.15
CA PHE A 188 5.41 10.81 -12.86
C PHE A 188 5.87 10.83 -14.32
N ALA A 189 6.04 9.62 -14.85
CA ALA A 189 6.33 9.34 -16.25
C ALA A 189 5.47 8.15 -16.70
N ILE A 190 5.20 8.09 -18.00
CA ILE A 190 4.34 7.06 -18.59
C ILE A 190 5.21 6.09 -19.37
N CYS A 191 5.02 4.80 -19.10
CA CYS A 191 5.59 3.70 -19.87
C CYS A 191 4.50 3.03 -20.70
N PHE A 192 4.72 2.95 -22.00
CA PHE A 192 3.92 2.17 -22.93
C PHE A 192 4.75 0.98 -23.43
N ARG A 193 4.31 -0.22 -23.12
CA ARG A 193 4.96 -1.46 -23.51
C ARG A 193 4.12 -2.25 -24.51
N THR A 194 4.80 -2.73 -25.53
CA THR A 194 4.29 -3.70 -26.50
C THR A 194 5.03 -5.03 -26.31
N GLU A 195 4.74 -6.03 -27.14
CA GLU A 195 5.48 -7.30 -27.10
C GLU A 195 6.96 -7.16 -27.50
N LYS A 196 7.33 -6.09 -28.20
CA LYS A 196 8.66 -5.92 -28.80
C LYS A 196 9.42 -4.73 -28.22
N ASP A 197 8.71 -3.62 -28.01
CA ASP A 197 9.29 -2.33 -27.71
C ASP A 197 8.65 -1.70 -26.47
N GLU A 198 9.41 -0.83 -25.80
CA GLU A 198 8.98 0.01 -24.68
C GLU A 198 9.23 1.47 -25.01
N PHE A 199 8.22 2.31 -24.79
CA PHE A 199 8.22 3.74 -25.08
C PHE A 199 7.94 4.52 -23.80
N TRP A 200 8.69 5.59 -23.58
CA TRP A 200 8.57 6.42 -22.38
C TRP A 200 8.18 7.85 -22.74
N ASP A 201 7.18 8.36 -22.02
CA ASP A 201 6.87 9.79 -21.98
C ASP A 201 7.20 10.34 -20.59
N ASN A 202 8.36 10.99 -20.53
CA ASN A 202 8.86 11.68 -19.34
C ASN A 202 8.83 13.20 -19.53
N ASN A 203 7.93 13.72 -20.37
CA ASN A 203 7.81 15.15 -20.65
C ASN A 203 9.15 15.79 -21.08
N ASN A 204 9.83 15.19 -22.06
CA ASN A 204 11.13 15.66 -22.56
C ASN A 204 12.20 15.79 -21.47
N GLY A 205 12.20 14.88 -20.51
CA GLY A 205 13.14 14.85 -19.39
C GLY A 205 12.77 15.73 -18.19
N GLN A 206 11.68 16.50 -18.25
CA GLN A 206 11.21 17.33 -17.13
C GLN A 206 10.31 16.56 -16.16
N ASN A 207 9.78 15.42 -16.59
CA ASN A 207 8.69 14.67 -15.95
C ASN A 207 7.40 15.49 -15.81
N TYR A 208 6.30 14.79 -15.56
CA TYR A 208 5.06 15.45 -15.19
C TYR A 208 5.06 15.70 -13.69
N THR A 209 4.98 16.97 -13.31
CA THR A 209 5.08 17.39 -11.91
C THR A 209 3.77 18.00 -11.45
N VAL A 210 3.21 17.48 -10.37
CA VAL A 210 2.01 18.02 -9.70
C VAL A 210 2.40 18.44 -8.29
N ARG A 211 2.10 19.69 -7.93
CA ARG A 211 2.51 20.29 -6.66
C ARG A 211 1.33 20.40 -5.71
N HIS A 212 1.59 20.15 -4.43
CA HIS A 212 0.63 20.46 -3.37
C HIS A 212 0.59 21.97 -3.12
N GLN A 213 -0.54 22.59 -3.44
CA GLN A 213 -0.83 24.01 -3.22
C GLN A 213 -1.95 24.14 -2.19
N GLY A 214 -1.61 24.48 -0.94
CA GLY A 214 -2.60 24.73 0.10
C GLY A 214 -2.04 25.45 1.34
N PRO A 215 -2.88 26.12 2.13
CA PRO A 215 -2.50 26.67 3.44
C PRO A 215 -2.08 25.54 4.40
N PRO A 216 -1.33 25.82 5.48
CA PRO A 216 -0.86 24.76 6.37
C PRO A 216 -2.03 23.96 6.87
N MET A 217 -1.94 22.63 6.77
CA MET A 217 -2.75 21.80 7.65
C MET A 217 -2.21 22.07 9.05
N GLU A 218 -2.70 23.14 9.68
CA GLU A 218 -2.59 23.28 11.12
C GLU A 218 -3.40 22.14 11.70
N LEU A 219 -2.70 21.06 12.06
CA LEU A 219 -3.27 20.09 12.98
C LEU A 219 -3.73 20.89 14.20
N PRO A 220 -5.01 20.78 14.63
CA PRO A 220 -5.45 21.44 15.85
C PRO A 220 -4.47 21.10 16.97
N GLN A 221 -3.74 22.10 17.47
CA GLN A 221 -2.87 21.93 18.62
C GLN A 221 -3.75 21.70 19.85
N ARG A 222 -4.04 20.42 20.11
CA ARG A 222 -4.37 19.77 21.40
C ARG A 222 -5.36 18.64 21.17
N LEU A 223 -4.82 17.46 20.93
CA LEU A 223 -5.30 16.31 21.68
C LEU A 223 -4.24 16.04 22.74
N ASN A 224 -4.52 16.46 23.98
CA ASN A 224 -3.80 15.97 25.15
C ASN A 224 -4.01 14.46 25.21
N PHE A 225 -3.19 13.69 24.48
CA PHE A 225 -3.10 12.26 24.69
C PHE A 225 -2.37 12.06 26.01
N SER A 226 -3.16 11.92 27.08
CA SER A 226 -2.72 11.25 28.29
C SER A 226 -2.23 9.86 27.89
N TRP A 227 -0.91 9.69 27.91
CA TRP A 227 -0.27 8.39 27.72
C TRP A 227 -0.68 7.48 28.88
N CYS A 228 -1.57 6.52 28.64
CA CYS A 228 -1.83 5.46 29.61
C CYS A 228 -0.69 4.44 29.50
N TRP A 229 0.21 4.46 30.49
CA TRP A 229 1.10 3.34 30.78
C TRP A 229 0.27 2.15 31.29
N PHE A 230 0.48 0.96 30.75
CA PHE A 230 -0.05 -0.27 31.32
C PHE A 230 0.91 -0.74 32.43
N ALA A 231 0.38 -0.93 33.64
CA ALA A 231 1.02 -1.69 34.71
C ALA A 231 0.58 -3.16 34.63
#